data_AF-A0A086N3E3-F1
#
_entry.id   AF-A0A086N3E3-F1
#
_cell.length_a   1.000
_cell.length_b   1.000
_cell.length_c   1.000
_cell.angle_alpha   90.00
_cell.angle_beta   90.00
_cell.angle_gamma   90.00
#
_symmetry.space_group_name_H-M   'P 1'
#
loop_
_entity.id
_entity.type
_entity.pdbx_description
1 polymer ?
#
loop_
_entity_poly.entity_id
_entity_poly.type
_entity_poly.pdbx_seq_one_letter_code
_entity_poly.pdbx_strand_id
1 'polypeptide(L)'
;MQDRIPDGPVRELLATVLVALDIPAPATAGGTEAHDRVLNDRAMHAKIALRDALDDAPLGVEWTTRYLRERLAESPPTGYVTSGQARAALAAGKTWSEAVALPGGEHR
;
A
#
# COMPACT_ATOMS: atom_id res chain seq x y z
N MET A 1 14.96 27.44 -7.93
CA MET A 1 14.77 26.02 -7.58
C MET A 1 14.79 25.87 -6.06
N GLN A 2 13.63 26.02 -5.42
CA GLN A 2 13.30 25.46 -4.09
C GLN A 2 11.77 25.48 -3.96
N ASP A 3 11.07 24.66 -4.74
CA ASP A 3 9.63 24.40 -4.60
C ASP A 3 9.44 23.06 -3.86
N ARG A 4 10.18 22.88 -2.76
CA ARG A 4 10.13 21.67 -1.96
C ARG A 4 9.04 21.85 -0.91
N ILE A 5 8.09 20.91 -0.85
CA ILE A 5 7.11 20.84 0.23
C ILE A 5 7.88 20.83 1.56
N PRO A 6 7.67 21.82 2.45
CA PRO A 6 8.35 21.88 3.74
C PRO A 6 8.11 20.59 4.53
N ASP A 7 9.09 20.19 5.33
CA ASP A 7 8.85 19.15 6.32
C ASP A 7 7.73 19.62 7.29
N GLY A 8 6.78 18.74 7.59
CA GLY A 8 5.61 19.08 8.40
C GLY A 8 4.37 18.21 8.12
N PRO A 9 3.22 18.54 8.73
CA PRO A 9 2.02 17.69 8.70
C PRO A 9 1.52 17.35 7.31
N VAL A 10 1.57 18.31 6.37
CA VAL A 10 1.16 18.08 4.96
C VAL A 10 2.08 17.07 4.28
N ARG A 11 3.41 17.17 4.49
CA ARG A 11 4.36 16.22 3.93
C ARG A 11 4.14 14.81 4.49
N GLU A 12 3.82 14.70 5.77
CA GLU A 12 3.48 13.42 6.40
C GLU A 12 2.19 12.80 5.85
N LEU A 13 1.16 13.61 5.62
CA LEU A 13 -0.07 13.16 4.99
C LEU A 13 0.23 12.62 3.58
N LEU A 14 0.95 13.39 2.76
CA LEU A 14 1.33 12.98 1.41
C LEU A 14 2.19 11.70 1.40
N ALA A 15 3.12 11.57 2.33
CA ALA A 15 3.90 10.34 2.49
C ALA A 15 3.01 9.14 2.86
N THR A 16 2.00 9.35 3.70
CA THR A 16 1.04 8.30 4.08
C THR A 16 0.11 7.93 2.93
N VAL A 17 -0.31 8.90 2.11
CA VAL A 17 -1.03 8.66 0.85
C VAL A 17 -0.18 7.85 -0.12
N LEU A 18 1.12 8.16 -0.24
CA LEU A 18 2.02 7.38 -1.07
C LEU A 18 2.10 5.92 -0.59
N VAL A 19 2.22 5.69 0.73
CA VAL A 19 2.17 4.33 1.30
C VAL A 19 0.86 3.61 0.98
N ALA A 20 -0.27 4.31 0.92
CA ALA A 20 -1.55 3.71 0.55
C ALA A 20 -1.54 3.16 -0.89
N LEU A 21 -0.95 3.92 -1.83
CA LEU A 21 -1.03 3.68 -3.27
C LEU A 21 0.14 2.86 -3.82
N ASP A 22 1.35 3.04 -3.27
CA ASP A 22 2.59 2.40 -3.71
C ASP A 22 2.75 1.02 -3.06
N ILE A 23 1.79 0.13 -3.30
CA ILE A 23 1.89 -1.26 -2.86
C ILE A 23 2.70 -2.09 -3.87
N PRO A 24 3.44 -3.12 -3.42
CA PRO A 24 4.30 -3.88 -4.31
C PRO A 24 3.51 -4.60 -5.42
N ALA A 25 4.01 -4.55 -6.65
CA ALA A 25 3.40 -5.25 -7.77
C ALA A 25 3.38 -6.79 -7.56
N PRO A 26 2.33 -7.50 -8.02
CA PRO A 26 2.28 -8.95 -7.95
C PRO A 26 3.35 -9.57 -8.86
N ALA A 27 3.82 -10.78 -8.51
CA ALA A 27 4.81 -11.53 -9.30
C ALA A 27 4.19 -12.21 -10.52
N THR A 28 2.88 -12.46 -10.50
CA THR A 28 2.16 -13.19 -11.56
C THR A 28 0.81 -12.54 -11.84
N ALA A 29 0.25 -12.82 -13.03
CA ALA A 29 -1.09 -12.39 -13.38
C ALA A 29 -2.16 -12.93 -12.42
N GLY A 30 -1.95 -14.13 -11.84
CA GLY A 30 -2.86 -14.70 -10.84
C GLY A 30 -2.91 -13.91 -9.52
N GLY A 31 -1.89 -13.10 -9.21
CA GLY A 31 -1.90 -12.20 -8.05
C GLY A 31 -2.65 -10.88 -8.27
N THR A 32 -3.03 -10.57 -9.52
CA THR A 32 -3.62 -9.27 -9.89
C THR A 32 -4.93 -9.00 -9.15
N GLU A 33 -5.83 -9.99 -9.07
CA GLU A 33 -7.13 -9.78 -8.42
C GLU A 33 -6.99 -9.48 -6.92
N ALA A 34 -6.08 -10.17 -6.22
CA ALA A 34 -5.81 -9.89 -4.81
C ALA A 34 -5.14 -8.52 -4.63
N HIS A 35 -4.17 -8.20 -5.49
CA HIS A 35 -3.51 -6.89 -5.52
C HIS A 35 -4.53 -5.76 -5.73
N ASP A 36 -5.41 -5.88 -6.71
CA ASP A 36 -6.37 -4.84 -7.08
C ASP A 36 -7.43 -4.62 -6.00
N ARG A 37 -7.90 -5.70 -5.34
CA ARG A 37 -8.78 -5.57 -4.17
C ARG A 37 -8.12 -4.77 -3.06
N VAL A 38 -6.88 -5.12 -2.70
CA VAL A 38 -6.13 -4.40 -1.65
C VAL A 38 -5.85 -2.95 -2.05
N LEU A 39 -5.44 -2.70 -3.29
CA LEU A 39 -5.19 -1.34 -3.78
C LEU A 39 -6.47 -0.49 -3.74
N ASN A 40 -7.60 -1.06 -4.15
CA ASN A 40 -8.88 -0.36 -4.14
C ASN A 40 -9.31 0.05 -2.72
N ASP A 41 -9.18 -0.84 -1.74
CA ASP A 41 -9.51 -0.55 -0.34
C ASP A 41 -8.60 0.56 0.22
N ARG A 42 -7.29 0.46 -0.02
CA ARG A 42 -6.32 1.46 0.44
C ARG A 42 -6.51 2.81 -0.25
N ALA A 43 -6.81 2.81 -1.56
CA ALA A 43 -7.10 4.01 -2.33
C ALA A 43 -8.39 4.70 -1.88
N MET A 44 -9.40 3.94 -1.46
CA MET A 44 -10.62 4.49 -0.86
C MET A 44 -10.29 5.30 0.40
N HIS A 45 -9.49 4.76 1.32
CA HIS A 45 -9.10 5.47 2.54
C HIS A 45 -8.23 6.69 2.25
N ALA A 46 -7.28 6.58 1.32
CA ALA A 46 -6.46 7.72 0.89
C ALA A 46 -7.34 8.85 0.32
N LYS A 47 -8.34 8.50 -0.50
CA LYS A 47 -9.31 9.46 -1.05
C LYS A 47 -10.13 10.16 0.03
N ILE A 48 -10.59 9.43 1.05
CA ILE A 48 -11.31 10.02 2.19
C ILE A 48 -10.40 11.01 2.92
N ALA A 49 -9.18 10.61 3.26
CA ALA A 49 -8.22 11.47 3.94
C ALA A 49 -7.87 12.74 3.15
N LEU A 50 -7.70 12.63 1.83
CA LEU A 50 -7.45 13.78 0.97
C LEU A 50 -8.64 14.75 0.92
N ARG A 51 -9.87 14.24 0.89
CA ARG A 51 -11.07 15.09 0.94
C ARG A 51 -11.15 15.84 2.26
N ASP A 52 -10.99 15.15 3.39
CA ASP A 52 -11.00 15.78 4.70
C ASP A 52 -9.92 16.87 4.83
N ALA A 53 -8.73 16.64 4.26
CA ALA A 53 -7.66 17.62 4.27
C ALA A 53 -7.92 18.84 3.36
N LEU A 54 -8.67 18.66 2.26
CA LEU A 54 -9.05 19.72 1.34
C LEU A 54 -10.24 20.54 1.87
N ASP A 55 -11.13 19.93 2.66
CA ASP A 55 -12.26 20.60 3.33
C ASP A 55 -11.82 21.27 4.65
N ASP A 56 -10.72 22.02 4.61
CA ASP A 56 -10.10 22.77 5.72
C ASP A 56 -9.66 21.93 6.95
N ALA A 57 -9.60 20.59 6.81
CA ALA A 57 -9.16 19.68 7.86
C ALA A 57 -9.84 19.96 9.21
N PRO A 58 -11.15 19.70 9.36
CA PRO A 58 -11.92 20.11 10.54
C PRO A 58 -11.40 19.52 11.86
N LEU A 59 -10.67 18.41 11.80
CA LEU A 59 -10.01 17.77 12.95
C LEU A 59 -8.47 17.89 12.92
N GLY A 60 -7.92 18.61 11.95
CA GLY A 60 -6.49 18.79 11.71
C GLY A 60 -5.86 17.73 10.80
N VAL A 61 -4.80 18.11 10.09
CA VAL A 61 -4.07 17.24 9.14
C VAL A 61 -3.42 16.05 9.85
N GLU A 62 -2.98 16.24 11.10
CA GLU A 62 -2.39 15.21 11.94
C GLU A 62 -3.40 14.13 12.29
N TRP A 63 -4.65 14.53 12.61
CA TRP A 63 -5.74 13.58 12.85
C TRP A 63 -6.03 12.76 11.59
N THR A 64 -6.20 13.44 10.46
CA THR A 64 -6.43 12.80 9.16
C THR A 64 -5.31 11.82 8.78
N THR A 65 -4.06 12.19 9.04
CA THR A 65 -2.88 11.34 8.82
C THR A 65 -2.91 10.09 9.71
N ARG A 66 -3.23 10.24 11.00
CA ARG A 66 -3.36 9.10 11.91
C ARG A 66 -4.50 8.17 11.47
N TYR A 67 -5.67 8.72 11.16
CA TYR A 67 -6.80 7.94 10.65
C TYR A 67 -6.39 7.09 9.45
N LEU A 68 -5.68 7.68 8.49
CA LEU A 68 -5.21 6.94 7.32
C LEU A 68 -4.24 5.82 7.73
N ARG A 69 -3.27 6.08 8.60
CA ARG A 69 -2.34 5.03 9.10
C ARG A 69 -3.06 3.86 9.75
N GLU A 70 -4.08 4.13 10.57
CA GLU A 70 -4.89 3.10 11.22
C GLU A 70 -5.63 2.23 10.18
N ARG A 71 -6.28 2.85 9.19
CA ARG A 71 -6.94 2.12 8.10
C ARG A 71 -5.96 1.30 7.25
N LEU A 72 -4.76 1.84 6.96
CA LEU A 72 -3.75 1.10 6.21
C LEU A 72 -3.16 -0.10 6.97
N ALA A 73 -3.19 -0.07 8.31
CA ALA A 73 -2.82 -1.21 9.14
C ALA A 73 -3.86 -2.34 9.10
N GLU A 74 -5.14 -1.99 8.91
CA GLU A 74 -6.24 -2.95 8.74
C GLU A 74 -6.26 -3.59 7.34
N SER A 75 -5.63 -2.95 6.33
CA SER A 75 -5.57 -3.44 4.95
C SER A 75 -4.12 -3.66 4.47
N PRO A 76 -3.37 -4.64 5.03
CA PRO A 76 -1.99 -4.88 4.63
C PRO A 76 -1.85 -5.36 3.18
N PRO A 77 -0.75 -5.03 2.46
CA PRO A 77 -0.49 -5.48 1.08
C PRO A 77 -0.06 -6.96 1.03
N THR A 78 -0.97 -7.86 1.41
CA THR A 78 -0.77 -9.30 1.48
C THR A 78 -1.84 -10.05 0.66
N GLY A 79 -1.76 -11.38 0.60
CA GLY A 79 -2.69 -12.22 -0.17
C GLY A 79 -2.25 -12.50 -1.61
N TYR A 80 -1.08 -12.01 -2.02
CA TYR A 80 -0.41 -12.35 -3.28
C TYR A 80 1.11 -12.37 -3.07
N VAL A 81 1.83 -13.09 -3.94
CA VAL A 81 3.29 -13.02 -3.95
C VAL A 81 3.72 -11.78 -4.73
N THR A 82 4.56 -10.95 -4.12
CA THR A 82 5.08 -9.73 -4.76
C THR A 82 6.27 -10.07 -5.67
N SER A 83 6.49 -9.24 -6.70
CA SER A 83 7.66 -9.35 -7.57
C SER A 83 8.99 -9.33 -6.79
N GLY A 84 9.05 -8.57 -5.70
CA GLY A 84 10.22 -8.53 -4.81
C GLY A 84 10.45 -9.85 -4.07
N GLN A 85 9.39 -10.43 -3.50
CA GLN A 85 9.46 -11.73 -2.83
C GLN A 85 9.88 -12.85 -3.79
N ALA A 86 9.31 -12.87 -5.00
CA ALA A 86 9.66 -13.87 -6.01
C ALA A 86 11.14 -13.76 -6.42
N ARG A 87 11.66 -12.53 -6.65
CA ARG A 87 13.08 -12.32 -6.95
C ARG A 87 14.00 -12.76 -5.80
N ALA A 88 13.62 -12.46 -4.55
CA ALA A 88 14.39 -12.90 -3.39
C ALA A 88 14.41 -14.43 -3.26
N ALA A 89 13.28 -15.10 -3.54
CA ALA A 89 13.18 -16.55 -3.57
C ALA A 89 14.07 -17.18 -4.65
N LEU A 90 14.08 -16.62 -5.85
CA LEU A 90 14.97 -17.06 -6.94
C LEU A 90 16.45 -16.88 -6.56
N ALA A 91 16.81 -15.74 -5.97
CA ALA A 91 18.16 -15.49 -5.48
C ALA A 91 18.60 -16.48 -4.39
N ALA A 92 17.64 -17.01 -3.62
CA ALA A 92 17.85 -18.07 -2.64
C ALA A 92 17.87 -19.49 -3.24
N GLY A 93 17.83 -19.64 -4.58
CA GLY A 93 17.94 -20.92 -5.28
C GLY A 93 16.63 -21.68 -5.48
N LYS A 94 15.48 -21.06 -5.17
CA LYS A 94 14.16 -21.66 -5.46
C LYS A 94 13.88 -21.67 -6.95
N THR A 95 13.11 -22.65 -7.41
CA THR A 95 12.50 -22.64 -8.75
C THR A 95 11.45 -21.53 -8.86
N TRP A 96 11.09 -21.16 -10.10
CA TRP A 96 10.03 -20.18 -10.33
C TRP A 96 8.69 -20.59 -9.70
N SER A 97 8.31 -21.87 -9.83
CA SER A 97 7.07 -22.40 -9.23
C SER A 97 7.05 -22.26 -7.71
N GLU A 98 8.17 -22.51 -7.04
CA GLU A 98 8.28 -22.35 -5.58
C GLU A 98 8.34 -20.87 -5.17
N ALA A 99 8.91 -20.02 -6.03
CA ALA A 99 9.05 -18.58 -5.77
C ALA A 99 7.71 -17.83 -5.83
N VAL A 100 6.75 -18.31 -6.63
CA VAL A 100 5.44 -17.67 -6.80
C VAL A 100 4.30 -18.38 -6.06
N ALA A 101 4.60 -19.47 -5.34
CA ALA A 101 3.64 -20.13 -4.48
C ALA A 101 3.34 -19.26 -3.25
N LEU A 102 2.05 -19.02 -2.97
CA LEU A 102 1.64 -18.36 -1.74
C LEU A 102 2.03 -19.21 -0.52
N PRO A 103 2.63 -18.61 0.53
CA PRO A 103 2.89 -19.33 1.76
C PRO A 103 1.55 -19.68 2.42
N GLY A 104 1.14 -20.95 2.31
CA GLY A 104 -0.06 -21.48 2.95
C GLY A 104 -1.16 -22.04 2.04
N GLY A 105 -0.90 -22.28 0.74
CA GLY A 105 -1.73 -23.11 -0.15
C GLY A 105 -3.25 -22.87 -0.08
N GLU A 106 -3.78 -22.05 -1.00
CA GLU A 106 -5.22 -21.94 -1.34
C GLU A 106 -6.22 -22.21 -0.20
N HIS A 107 -6.55 -21.20 0.61
CA HIS A 107 -7.88 -21.17 1.20
C HIS A 107 -8.86 -20.64 0.16
N ARG A 108 -9.35 -21.60 -0.62
CA ARG A 108 -10.56 -21.52 -1.46
C ARG A 108 -11.80 -21.39 -0.58
#